data_AF-A0A9X8DYT6-F1
#
_entry.id   AF-A0A9X8DYT6-F1
#
_cell.length_a   1.000
_cell.length_b   1.000
_cell.length_c   1.000
_cell.angle_alpha   90.00
_cell.angle_beta   90.00
_cell.angle_gamma   90.00
#
_symmetry.space_group_name_H-M   'P 1'
#
loop_
_entity.id
_entity.type
_entity.pdbx_description
1 polymer ?
#
loop_
_entity_poly.entity_id
_entity_poly.type
_entity_poly.pdbx_seq_one_letter_code
_entity_poly.pdbx_strand_id
1 'polypeptide(L)'
;MDNLDRTNVVMSLVARRTMLLCLRLDSNDMSWLDSPFDQFESFFKNAWADNADAVSVMYAGTGALKTDFTRTGKRTLAGALQDGINSVTRYYLNNFTDGIRQDSLDLFVGNFTADRRTDSPFTVQQQNTFVFMLAEVLLLGIFLTGVSLSLHWNEDIRIRLRDGVAAAAVGLVVLAGLLLKKGSFRSVGRHCVCKPAFCSTGYIRRPEGAK
;
A
#
# COMPACT_ATOMS: atom_id res chain seq x y z
N MET A 1 8.50 -17.68 8.74
CA MET A 1 8.85 -16.86 7.58
C MET A 1 10.26 -16.34 7.80
N ASP A 2 11.19 -16.79 6.97
CA ASP A 2 12.52 -16.17 6.91
C ASP A 2 12.37 -14.75 6.38
N ASN A 3 12.95 -13.78 7.07
CA ASN A 3 12.87 -12.40 6.64
C ASN A 3 13.75 -12.21 5.41
N LEU A 4 13.14 -11.63 4.37
CA LEU A 4 13.78 -11.30 3.10
C LEU A 4 15.19 -10.70 3.27
N ASP A 5 15.35 -9.83 4.26
CA ASP A 5 16.61 -9.16 4.56
C ASP A 5 17.73 -10.12 5.00
N ARG A 6 17.45 -11.13 5.85
CA ARG A 6 18.52 -12.08 6.28
C ARG A 6 18.87 -13.03 5.15
N THR A 7 17.87 -13.50 4.40
CA THR A 7 18.11 -14.39 3.26
C THR A 7 18.91 -13.69 2.18
N ASN A 8 18.62 -12.41 1.88
CA ASN A 8 19.37 -11.64 0.90
C ASN A 8 20.84 -11.46 1.30
N VAL A 9 21.13 -11.24 2.59
CA VAL A 9 22.51 -11.18 3.10
C VAL A 9 23.23 -12.51 2.95
N VAL A 10 22.59 -13.63 3.28
CA VAL A 10 23.21 -14.96 3.12
C VAL A 10 23.46 -15.26 1.63
N MET A 11 22.48 -14.99 0.77
CA MET A 11 22.61 -15.20 -0.67
C MET A 11 23.72 -14.33 -1.28
N SER A 12 23.88 -13.08 -0.84
CA SER A 12 24.95 -12.22 -1.34
C SER A 12 26.33 -12.70 -0.91
N LEU A 13 26.49 -13.22 0.31
CA LEU A 13 27.75 -13.83 0.78
C LEU A 13 28.12 -15.07 -0.04
N VAL A 14 27.15 -15.96 -0.29
CA VAL A 14 27.36 -17.16 -1.10
C VAL A 14 27.72 -16.76 -2.54
N ALA A 15 26.96 -15.86 -3.16
CA ALA A 15 27.21 -15.41 -4.52
C ALA A 15 28.59 -14.77 -4.68
N ARG A 16 29.02 -13.97 -3.69
CA ARG A 16 30.36 -13.39 -3.68
C ARG A 16 31.45 -14.46 -3.67
N ARG A 17 31.32 -15.46 -2.78
CA ARG A 17 32.30 -16.54 -2.68
C ARG A 17 32.36 -17.34 -3.98
N THR A 18 31.22 -17.71 -4.54
CA THR A 18 31.14 -18.41 -5.82
C THR A 18 31.79 -17.61 -6.95
N MET A 19 31.59 -16.29 -6.99
CA MET A 19 32.20 -15.43 -7.99
C MET A 19 33.74 -15.40 -7.88
N LEU A 20 34.29 -15.25 -6.66
CA LEU A 20 35.74 -15.26 -6.44
C LEU A 20 36.36 -16.62 -6.81
N LEU A 21 35.68 -17.72 -6.47
CA LEU A 21 36.09 -19.07 -6.85
C LEU A 21 36.09 -19.27 -8.37
N CYS A 22 35.02 -18.86 -9.06
CA CYS A 22 34.92 -18.98 -10.53
C CYS A 22 35.99 -18.18 -11.26
N LEU A 23 36.37 -17.02 -10.73
CA LEU A 23 37.42 -16.17 -11.28
C LEU A 23 38.84 -16.61 -10.87
N ARG A 24 38.97 -17.64 -10.01
CA ARG A 24 40.24 -18.09 -9.41
C ARG A 24 41.00 -16.97 -8.68
N LEU A 25 40.26 -16.02 -8.12
CA LEU A 25 40.76 -14.89 -7.34
C LEU A 25 40.72 -15.17 -5.83
N ASP A 26 40.39 -16.41 -5.47
CA ASP A 26 40.30 -16.88 -4.11
C ASP A 26 41.68 -17.33 -3.60
N SER A 27 42.14 -16.74 -2.50
CA SER A 27 43.35 -17.18 -1.79
C SER A 27 42.95 -17.90 -0.49
N ASN A 28 43.70 -18.94 -0.13
CA ASN A 28 43.37 -19.81 1.01
C ASN A 28 43.27 -19.10 2.37
N ASP A 29 43.82 -17.89 2.49
CA ASP A 29 43.82 -17.09 3.73
C ASP A 29 42.73 -16.00 3.78
N MET A 30 41.87 -15.89 2.75
CA MET A 30 40.84 -14.86 2.73
C MET A 30 39.63 -15.24 3.60
N SER A 31 39.28 -14.34 4.51
CA SER A 31 38.04 -14.38 5.26
C SER A 31 36.84 -14.42 4.33
N TRP A 32 35.81 -15.20 4.70
CA TRP A 32 34.52 -15.24 3.98
C TRP A 32 33.85 -13.88 3.86
N LEU A 33 34.26 -12.90 4.68
CA LEU A 33 33.71 -11.55 4.75
C LEU A 33 34.45 -10.54 3.86
N ASP A 34 35.65 -10.85 3.40
CA ASP A 34 36.53 -9.89 2.73
C ASP A 34 36.69 -10.21 1.23
N SER A 35 36.90 -9.15 0.45
CA SER A 35 37.32 -9.24 -0.95
C SER A 35 38.59 -8.41 -1.11
N PRO A 36 39.57 -8.84 -1.91
CA PRO A 36 40.81 -8.09 -2.10
C PRO A 36 40.63 -6.87 -3.03
N PHE A 37 39.42 -6.66 -3.58
CA PHE A 37 39.12 -5.63 -4.57
C PHE A 37 38.04 -4.66 -4.08
N ASP A 38 38.45 -3.51 -3.56
CA ASP A 38 37.52 -2.52 -2.98
C ASP A 38 36.47 -1.99 -3.96
N GLN A 39 36.85 -1.77 -5.23
CA GLN A 39 35.92 -1.30 -6.27
C GLN A 39 34.85 -2.35 -6.58
N PHE A 40 35.26 -3.62 -6.66
CA PHE A 40 34.34 -4.73 -6.85
C PHE A 40 33.37 -4.83 -5.66
N GLU A 41 33.87 -4.73 -4.43
CA GLU A 41 33.04 -4.83 -3.22
C GLU A 41 31.98 -3.72 -3.17
N SER A 42 32.35 -2.48 -3.52
CA SER A 42 31.40 -1.36 -3.62
C SER A 42 30.33 -1.61 -4.68
N PHE A 43 30.73 -2.02 -5.89
CA PHE A 43 29.79 -2.34 -6.96
C PHE A 43 28.86 -3.51 -6.59
N PHE A 44 29.42 -4.58 -6.03
CA PHE A 44 28.69 -5.78 -5.63
C PHE A 44 27.66 -5.48 -4.53
N LYS A 45 28.03 -4.71 -3.51
CA LYS A 45 27.11 -4.27 -2.45
C LYS A 45 25.95 -3.44 -3.01
N ASN A 46 26.22 -2.53 -3.94
CA ASN A 46 25.19 -1.73 -4.58
C ASN A 46 24.24 -2.60 -5.42
N ALA A 47 24.78 -3.51 -6.25
CA ALA A 47 23.98 -4.42 -7.05
C ALA A 47 23.06 -5.32 -6.20
N TRP A 48 23.58 -5.83 -5.07
CA TRP A 48 22.78 -6.64 -4.14
C TRP A 48 21.77 -5.84 -3.32
N ALA A 49 22.05 -4.57 -3.03
CA ALA A 49 21.08 -3.66 -2.44
C ALA A 49 19.92 -3.38 -3.42
N ASP A 50 20.21 -3.20 -4.71
CA ASP A 50 19.20 -2.99 -5.74
C ASP A 50 18.36 -4.25 -5.98
N ASN A 51 18.99 -5.44 -5.94
CA ASN A 51 18.26 -6.71 -5.97
C ASN A 51 17.31 -6.84 -4.77
N ALA A 52 17.77 -6.50 -3.56
CA ALA A 52 16.92 -6.53 -2.36
C ALA A 52 15.73 -5.58 -2.49
N ASP A 53 15.94 -4.39 -3.06
CA ASP A 53 14.90 -3.39 -3.29
C ASP A 53 13.85 -3.91 -4.27
N ALA A 54 14.28 -4.47 -5.40
CA ALA A 54 13.40 -5.04 -6.41
C ALA A 54 12.56 -6.21 -5.87
N VAL A 55 13.18 -7.13 -5.13
CA VAL A 55 12.45 -8.26 -4.51
C VAL A 55 11.50 -7.77 -3.42
N SER A 56 11.89 -6.75 -2.65
CA SER A 56 11.01 -6.14 -1.64
C SER A 56 9.77 -5.51 -2.27
N VAL A 57 9.92 -4.82 -3.41
CA VAL A 57 8.77 -4.27 -4.14
C VAL A 57 7.85 -5.39 -4.61
N MET A 58 8.41 -6.49 -5.14
CA MET A 58 7.61 -7.64 -5.54
C MET A 58 6.93 -8.31 -4.35
N TYR A 59 7.53 -8.38 -3.17
CA TYR A 59 6.91 -9.09 -2.05
C TYR A 59 5.95 -8.20 -1.24
N ALA A 60 6.40 -7.01 -0.85
CA ALA A 60 5.70 -6.13 0.09
C ALA A 60 5.16 -4.84 -0.56
N GLY A 61 5.34 -4.66 -1.87
CA GLY A 61 4.86 -3.49 -2.62
C GLY A 61 5.64 -2.20 -2.33
N THR A 62 6.72 -2.25 -1.55
CA THR A 62 7.59 -1.11 -1.25
C THR A 62 9.06 -1.50 -1.30
N GLY A 63 9.93 -0.51 -1.51
CA GLY A 63 11.38 -0.70 -1.47
C GLY A 63 11.87 -1.27 -0.15
N ALA A 64 13.06 -1.85 -0.15
CA ALA A 64 13.69 -2.49 1.01
C ALA A 64 13.84 -1.50 2.18
N LEU A 65 13.81 -2.03 3.41
CA LEU A 65 14.11 -1.23 4.59
C LEU A 65 15.62 -1.14 4.77
N LYS A 66 16.10 -0.05 5.39
CA LYS A 66 17.53 0.14 5.74
C LYS A 66 18.49 0.11 4.54
N THR A 67 18.03 0.54 3.36
CA THR A 67 18.87 0.64 2.15
C THR A 67 20.05 1.61 2.32
N ASP A 68 19.91 2.61 3.19
CA ASP A 68 20.98 3.54 3.55
C ASP A 68 22.11 2.85 4.34
N PHE A 69 21.75 1.96 5.26
CA PHE A 69 22.69 1.16 6.03
C PHE A 69 23.43 0.14 5.15
N THR A 70 22.76 -0.52 4.20
CA THR A 70 23.40 -1.49 3.30
C THR A 70 24.37 -0.82 2.32
N ARG A 71 24.09 0.41 1.89
CA ARG A 71 24.93 1.15 0.93
C ARG A 71 26.11 1.88 1.59
N THR A 72 25.91 2.49 2.75
CA THR A 72 26.91 3.40 3.36
C THR A 72 27.43 2.95 4.72
N GLY A 73 26.82 1.93 5.33
CA GLY A 73 27.18 1.44 6.67
C GLY A 73 26.83 2.40 7.81
N LYS A 74 26.26 3.59 7.52
CA LYS A 74 25.85 4.58 8.51
C LYS A 74 24.35 4.83 8.41
N ARG A 75 23.71 5.00 9.57
CA ARG A 75 22.28 5.28 9.65
C ARG A 75 22.01 6.78 9.52
N THR A 76 21.15 7.15 8.58
CA THR A 76 20.74 8.56 8.39
C THR A 76 19.36 8.80 8.98
N LEU A 77 19.09 10.01 9.49
CA LEU A 77 17.75 10.39 9.99
C LEU A 77 16.70 10.36 8.86
N ALA A 78 17.10 10.79 7.65
CA ALA A 78 16.25 10.72 6.46
C ALA A 78 15.89 9.26 6.10
N GLY A 79 16.86 8.35 6.13
CA GLY A 79 16.63 6.92 5.91
C GLY A 79 15.73 6.29 6.98
N ALA A 80 15.83 6.74 8.23
CA ALA A 80 14.92 6.30 9.29
C ALA A 80 13.47 6.73 9.07
N LEU A 81 13.25 7.96 8.58
CA LEU A 81 11.91 8.43 8.24
C LEU A 81 11.34 7.66 7.04
N GLN A 82 12.14 7.45 5.99
CA GLN A 82 11.74 6.68 4.81
C GLN A 82 11.35 5.25 5.18
N ASP A 83 12.11 4.62 6.08
CA ASP A 83 11.79 3.29 6.59
C ASP A 83 10.47 3.26 7.38
N GLY A 84 10.17 4.33 8.13
CA GLY A 84 8.88 4.49 8.80
C GLY A 84 7.72 4.54 7.80
N ILE A 85 7.85 5.35 6.75
CA ILE A 85 6.85 5.45 5.67
C ILE A 85 6.68 4.08 5.00
N ASN A 86 7.79 3.44 4.61
CA ASN A 86 7.76 2.12 3.97
C ASN A 86 7.08 1.08 4.88
N SER A 87 7.33 1.12 6.19
CA SER A 87 6.72 0.18 7.15
C SER A 87 5.21 0.36 7.28
N VAL A 88 4.73 1.61 7.35
CA VAL A 88 3.29 1.92 7.37
C VAL A 88 2.63 1.50 6.07
N THR A 89 3.26 1.80 4.93
CA THR A 89 2.76 1.41 3.61
C THR A 89 2.71 -0.12 3.47
N ARG A 90 3.73 -0.86 3.90
CA ARG A 90 3.71 -2.34 3.91
C ARG A 90 2.60 -2.87 4.81
N TYR A 91 2.42 -2.29 5.99
CA TYR A 91 1.34 -2.68 6.89
C TYR A 91 -0.01 -2.51 6.20
N TYR A 92 -0.23 -1.39 5.51
CA TYR A 92 -1.46 -1.17 4.76
C TYR A 92 -1.60 -2.16 3.61
N LEU A 93 -0.58 -2.30 2.76
CA LEU A 93 -0.64 -3.17 1.58
C LEU A 93 -0.89 -4.63 1.96
N ASN A 94 -0.15 -5.15 2.95
CA ASN A 94 -0.27 -6.52 3.41
C ASN A 94 -1.63 -6.82 4.04
N ASN A 95 -2.24 -5.85 4.74
CA ASN A 95 -3.50 -6.07 5.42
C ASN A 95 -4.74 -5.79 4.56
N PHE A 96 -4.66 -4.87 3.59
CA PHE A 96 -5.85 -4.36 2.87
C PHE A 96 -5.84 -4.61 1.36
N THR A 97 -4.68 -4.92 0.78
CA THR A 97 -4.56 -5.13 -0.69
C THR A 97 -4.06 -6.52 -1.06
N ASP A 98 -3.43 -7.23 -0.13
CA ASP A 98 -2.78 -8.52 -0.43
C ASP A 98 -3.76 -9.60 -0.89
N GLY A 99 -4.99 -9.63 -0.33
CA GLY A 99 -6.00 -10.59 -0.75
C GLY A 99 -6.35 -10.49 -2.24
N ILE A 100 -6.53 -9.26 -2.76
CA ILE A 100 -6.81 -9.02 -4.19
C ILE A 100 -5.60 -9.42 -5.04
N ARG A 101 -4.40 -9.19 -4.53
CA ARG A 101 -3.18 -9.59 -5.22
C ARG A 101 -3.07 -11.11 -5.32
N GLN A 102 -3.36 -11.83 -4.24
CA GLN A 102 -3.40 -13.29 -4.25
C GLN A 102 -4.51 -13.82 -5.17
N ASP A 103 -5.70 -13.22 -5.12
CA ASP A 103 -6.82 -13.59 -6.00
C ASP A 103 -6.45 -13.41 -7.48
N SER A 104 -5.76 -12.32 -7.84
CA SER A 104 -5.34 -12.12 -9.25
C SER A 104 -4.28 -13.13 -9.70
N LEU A 105 -3.37 -13.54 -8.81
CA LEU A 105 -2.42 -14.62 -9.08
C LEU A 105 -3.11 -15.99 -9.21
N ASP A 106 -4.03 -16.31 -8.31
CA ASP A 106 -4.79 -17.56 -8.36
C ASP A 106 -5.62 -17.65 -9.64
N LEU A 107 -6.23 -16.55 -10.06
CA LEU A 107 -6.95 -16.48 -11.33
C LEU A 107 -6.01 -16.69 -12.53
N PHE A 108 -4.84 -16.04 -12.53
CA PHE A 108 -3.86 -16.14 -13.62
C PHE A 108 -3.28 -17.55 -13.74
N VAL A 109 -2.98 -18.21 -12.62
CA VAL A 109 -2.44 -19.58 -12.58
C VAL A 109 -3.54 -20.64 -12.77
N GLY A 110 -4.82 -20.25 -12.70
CA GLY A 110 -5.95 -21.16 -12.83
C GLY A 110 -6.29 -21.91 -11.53
N ASN A 111 -5.77 -21.48 -10.39
CA ASN A 111 -6.01 -22.05 -9.06
C ASN A 111 -7.33 -21.57 -8.44
N PHE A 112 -8.43 -21.61 -9.20
CA PHE A 112 -9.74 -21.16 -8.75
C PHE A 112 -10.86 -22.13 -9.07
N THR A 113 -11.90 -22.15 -8.23
CA THR A 113 -13.15 -22.87 -8.49
C THR A 113 -14.28 -21.88 -8.70
N ALA A 114 -14.84 -21.83 -9.91
CA ALA A 114 -16.01 -21.02 -10.21
C ALA A 114 -17.29 -21.71 -9.72
N ASP A 115 -17.96 -21.13 -8.73
CA ASP A 115 -19.31 -21.53 -8.31
C ASP A 115 -20.33 -20.54 -8.87
N ARG A 116 -21.37 -21.04 -9.54
CA ARG A 116 -22.47 -20.21 -10.07
C ARG A 116 -23.34 -19.60 -8.98
N ARG A 117 -23.25 -20.08 -7.74
CA ARG A 117 -24.00 -19.58 -6.59
C ARG A 117 -23.32 -18.41 -5.88
N THR A 118 -22.04 -18.16 -6.16
CA THR A 118 -21.27 -17.07 -5.55
C THR A 118 -21.24 -15.87 -6.46
N ASP A 119 -21.32 -14.67 -5.88
CA ASP A 119 -21.14 -13.43 -6.63
C ASP A 119 -19.76 -13.37 -7.26
N SER A 120 -19.67 -12.72 -8.43
CA SER A 120 -18.40 -12.55 -9.12
C SER A 120 -17.41 -11.75 -8.24
N PRO A 121 -16.14 -12.18 -8.11
CA PRO A 121 -15.15 -11.46 -7.32
C PRO A 121 -14.85 -10.05 -7.86
N PHE A 122 -15.25 -9.76 -9.10
CA PHE A 122 -15.09 -8.45 -9.74
C PHE A 122 -16.17 -7.42 -9.38
N THR A 123 -17.26 -7.83 -8.71
CA THR A 123 -18.29 -6.86 -8.27
C THR A 123 -17.84 -6.06 -7.03
N VAL A 124 -16.87 -6.59 -6.27
CA VAL A 124 -16.36 -6.00 -5.02
C VAL A 124 -15.27 -4.93 -5.27
N GLN A 125 -15.01 -4.54 -6.52
CA GLN A 125 -14.05 -3.48 -6.85
C GLN A 125 -14.63 -2.07 -6.59
N GLN A 126 -15.17 -1.85 -5.38
CA GLN A 126 -15.55 -0.54 -4.84
C GLN A 126 -14.50 -0.07 -3.81
N GLN A 127 -13.22 -0.19 -4.14
CA GLN A 127 -12.15 0.34 -3.28
C GLN A 127 -12.04 1.88 -3.36
N ASN A 128 -12.58 2.49 -4.42
CA ASN A 128 -12.61 3.94 -4.57
C ASN A 128 -13.76 4.61 -3.80
N THR A 129 -14.58 3.85 -3.08
CA THR A 129 -15.77 4.35 -2.40
C THR A 129 -15.45 5.52 -1.45
N PHE A 130 -14.37 5.44 -0.67
CA PHE A 130 -14.05 6.50 0.28
C PHE A 130 -13.65 7.82 -0.40
N VAL A 131 -12.85 7.74 -1.46
CA VAL A 131 -12.44 8.92 -2.24
C VAL A 131 -13.63 9.52 -2.99
N PHE A 132 -14.48 8.67 -3.59
CA PHE A 132 -15.71 9.13 -4.21
C PHE A 132 -16.68 9.76 -3.20
N MET A 133 -16.81 9.20 -2.00
CA MET A 133 -17.62 9.76 -0.93
C MET A 133 -17.07 11.11 -0.43
N LEU A 134 -15.75 11.25 -0.28
CA LEU A 134 -15.12 12.54 0.04
C LEU A 134 -15.34 13.57 -1.07
N ALA A 135 -15.21 13.16 -2.34
CA ALA A 135 -15.45 14.03 -3.48
C ALA A 135 -16.93 14.47 -3.55
N GLU A 136 -17.88 13.57 -3.31
CA GLU A 136 -19.32 13.87 -3.26
C GLU A 136 -19.65 14.84 -2.12
N VAL A 137 -19.07 14.64 -0.93
CA VAL A 137 -19.23 15.55 0.23
C VAL A 137 -18.68 16.94 -0.08
N LEU A 138 -17.53 17.01 -0.76
CA LEU A 138 -16.91 18.27 -1.17
C LEU A 138 -17.77 18.98 -2.22
N LEU A 139 -18.24 18.27 -3.25
CA LEU A 139 -19.14 18.81 -4.26
C LEU A 139 -20.46 19.32 -3.66
N LEU A 140 -21.04 18.59 -2.71
CA LEU A 140 -22.24 19.03 -1.99
C LEU A 140 -21.97 20.32 -1.20
N GLY A 141 -20.81 20.44 -0.55
CA GLY A 141 -20.39 21.66 0.14
C GLY A 141 -20.22 22.87 -0.79
N ILE A 142 -19.61 22.66 -1.96
CA ILE A 142 -19.49 23.69 -3.01
C ILE A 142 -20.88 24.08 -3.54
N PHE A 143 -21.75 23.10 -3.77
CA PHE A 143 -23.10 23.36 -4.26
C PHE A 143 -23.91 24.20 -3.26
N LEU A 144 -23.91 23.85 -1.97
CA LEU A 144 -24.64 24.58 -0.94
C LEU A 144 -24.11 26.01 -0.72
N THR A 145 -22.79 26.19 -0.77
CA THR A 145 -22.18 27.53 -0.72
C THR A 145 -22.50 28.35 -1.97
N GLY A 146 -22.52 27.73 -3.15
CA GLY A 146 -22.93 28.35 -4.42
C GLY A 146 -24.40 28.78 -4.44
N VAL A 147 -25.30 27.97 -3.90
CA VAL A 147 -26.72 28.31 -3.75
C VAL A 147 -26.89 29.49 -2.78
N SER A 148 -26.16 29.52 -1.66
CA SER A 148 -26.18 30.66 -0.73
C SER A 148 -25.71 31.97 -1.38
N LEU A 149 -24.66 31.90 -2.20
CA LEU A 149 -24.18 33.04 -2.99
C LEU A 149 -25.23 33.53 -4.00
N SER A 150 -26.03 32.61 -4.55
CA SER A 150 -27.06 32.89 -5.55
C SER A 150 -28.44 33.27 -4.98
N LEU A 151 -28.70 33.05 -3.70
CA LEU A 151 -29.97 33.48 -3.08
C LEU A 151 -29.87 34.89 -2.50
N HIS A 152 -28.69 35.30 -2.05
CA HIS A 152 -28.46 36.58 -1.37
C HIS A 152 -27.71 37.58 -2.26
N TRP A 153 -28.13 37.76 -3.52
CA TRP A 153 -27.46 38.64 -4.50
C TRP A 153 -27.36 40.12 -4.09
N ASN A 154 -28.11 40.56 -3.08
CA ASN A 154 -28.16 41.95 -2.64
C ASN A 154 -27.25 42.26 -1.43
N GLU A 155 -26.71 41.24 -0.75
CA GLU A 155 -25.99 41.39 0.53
C GLU A 155 -24.47 41.48 0.38
N ASP A 156 -23.71 41.83 1.41
CA ASP A 156 -22.24 41.79 1.33
C ASP A 156 -21.70 40.37 1.15
N ILE A 157 -20.68 40.21 0.30
CA ILE A 157 -20.14 38.89 -0.05
C ILE A 157 -19.61 38.09 1.16
N ARG A 158 -19.18 38.79 2.22
CA ARG A 158 -18.75 38.15 3.48
C ARG A 158 -19.89 37.45 4.19
N ILE A 159 -21.09 38.05 4.18
CA ILE A 159 -22.30 37.50 4.79
C ILE A 159 -22.75 36.28 3.97
N ARG A 160 -22.76 36.40 2.63
CA ARG A 160 -23.10 35.30 1.71
C ARG A 160 -22.23 34.07 1.90
N LEU A 161 -20.92 34.28 2.03
CA LEU A 161 -19.94 33.21 2.23
C LEU A 161 -20.10 32.56 3.61
N ARG A 162 -20.23 33.38 4.67
CA ARG A 162 -20.42 32.88 6.05
C ARG A 162 -21.66 32.00 6.13
N ASP A 163 -22.78 32.49 5.62
CA ASP A 163 -24.07 31.80 5.73
C ASP A 163 -24.10 30.54 4.84
N GLY A 164 -23.42 30.57 3.69
CA GLY A 164 -23.25 29.41 2.83
C GLY A 164 -22.37 28.32 3.44
N VAL A 165 -21.26 28.71 4.07
CA VAL A 165 -20.37 27.75 4.78
C VAL A 165 -21.08 27.18 6.01
N ALA A 166 -21.82 28.01 6.75
CA ALA A 166 -22.62 27.56 7.89
C ALA A 166 -23.71 26.56 7.46
N ALA A 167 -24.45 26.86 6.38
CA ALA A 167 -25.46 25.96 5.84
C ALA A 167 -24.85 24.63 5.33
N ALA A 168 -23.70 24.69 4.65
CA ALA A 168 -22.97 23.50 4.23
C ALA A 168 -22.52 22.65 5.44
N ALA A 169 -21.96 23.26 6.48
CA ALA A 169 -21.55 22.56 7.69
C ALA A 169 -22.73 21.88 8.40
N VAL A 170 -23.85 22.58 8.57
CA VAL A 170 -25.07 22.02 9.17
C VAL A 170 -25.62 20.88 8.32
N GLY A 171 -25.71 21.05 7.00
CA GLY A 171 -26.17 20.01 6.08
C GLY A 171 -25.30 18.75 6.13
N LEU A 172 -23.98 18.91 6.17
CA LEU A 172 -23.04 17.80 6.29
C LEU A 172 -23.13 17.09 7.66
N VAL A 173 -23.31 17.83 8.75
CA VAL A 173 -23.52 17.24 10.08
C VAL A 173 -24.82 16.45 10.15
N VAL A 174 -25.90 16.97 9.57
CA VAL A 174 -27.18 16.26 9.48
C VAL A 174 -27.05 15.01 8.62
N LEU A 175 -26.41 15.10 7.45
CA LEU A 175 -26.15 13.96 6.56
C LEU A 175 -25.31 12.89 7.28
N ALA A 176 -24.22 13.29 7.95
CA ALA A 176 -23.39 12.39 8.74
C ALA A 176 -24.20 11.72 9.87
N GLY A 177 -25.04 12.49 10.58
CA GLY A 177 -25.94 11.96 11.60
C GLY A 177 -26.95 10.94 11.04
N LEU A 178 -27.50 11.19 9.85
CA LEU A 178 -28.43 10.29 9.16
C LEU A 178 -27.74 9.00 8.68
N LEU A 179 -26.49 9.09 8.20
CA LEU A 179 -25.69 7.93 7.79
C LEU A 179 -25.29 7.04 8.99
N LEU A 180 -25.13 7.64 10.18
CA LEU A 180 -24.80 6.92 11.42
C LEU A 180 -26.04 6.36 12.15
N LYS A 181 -27.21 6.96 11.97
CA LYS A 181 -28.46 6.53 12.63
C LYS A 181 -28.96 5.19 12.08
N LYS A 182 -29.41 4.30 12.97
CA LYS A 182 -29.91 2.95 12.64
C LYS A 182 -31.15 3.07 11.74
N GLY A 183 -31.08 2.58 10.48
CA GLY A 183 -32.19 2.66 9.51
C GLY A 183 -31.73 2.43 8.06
N SER A 184 -32.60 2.74 7.09
CA SER A 184 -32.35 2.53 5.64
C SER A 184 -31.08 3.25 5.14
N PHE A 185 -30.83 4.47 5.65
CA PHE A 185 -29.63 5.26 5.31
C PHE A 185 -28.31 4.65 5.77
N ARG A 186 -28.32 3.79 6.80
CA ARG A 186 -27.11 3.03 7.21
C ARG A 186 -26.72 1.97 6.16
N SER A 187 -27.66 1.53 5.33
CA SER A 187 -27.34 0.62 4.21
C SER A 187 -26.55 1.34 3.12
N VAL A 188 -27.01 2.54 2.75
CA VAL A 188 -26.33 3.44 1.80
C VAL A 188 -24.98 3.90 2.37
N GLY A 189 -24.94 4.32 3.64
CA GLY A 189 -23.69 4.67 4.32
C GLY A 189 -22.67 3.53 4.40
N ARG A 190 -23.10 2.26 4.48
CA ARG A 190 -22.20 1.11 4.37
C ARG A 190 -21.63 0.92 2.96
N HIS A 191 -22.41 1.24 1.92
CA HIS A 191 -21.94 1.21 0.54
C HIS A 191 -21.02 2.38 0.20
N CYS A 192 -21.16 3.53 0.90
CA CYS A 192 -20.33 4.73 0.73
C CYS A 192 -19.12 4.78 1.69
N VAL A 193 -19.17 4.02 2.77
CA VAL A 193 -18.09 3.90 3.77
C VAL A 193 -17.79 2.42 3.92
N CYS A 194 -17.32 1.80 2.83
CA CYS A 194 -16.62 0.54 2.94
C CYS A 194 -15.38 0.82 3.81
N LYS A 195 -15.44 0.41 5.08
CA LYS A 195 -14.23 0.39 5.91
C LYS A 195 -13.20 -0.43 5.14
N PRO A 196 -11.93 0.00 5.07
CA PRO A 196 -10.88 -0.91 4.65
C PRO A 196 -10.96 -2.09 5.62
N ALA A 197 -11.48 -3.21 5.13
CA ALA A 197 -11.59 -4.44 5.88
C ALA A 197 -10.25 -5.15 5.70
N PHE A 198 -9.74 -5.75 6.76
CA PHE A 198 -8.65 -6.71 6.62
C PHE A 198 -9.04 -7.69 5.52
N CYS A 199 -8.15 -7.90 4.54
CA CYS A 199 -8.36 -8.91 3.52
C CYS A 199 -8.67 -10.22 4.24
N SER A 200 -9.90 -10.71 4.10
CA SER A 200 -10.16 -12.12 4.35
C SER A 200 -9.35 -12.92 3.34
N THR A 201 -8.94 -14.14 3.69
CA THR A 201 -8.50 -15.17 2.74
C THR A 201 -9.37 -15.05 1.48
N GLY A 202 -8.70 -14.84 0.33
CA GLY A 202 -9.22 -14.25 -0.91
C GLY A 202 -10.68 -14.49 -1.30
N TYR A 203 -11.23 -13.59 -2.10
CA TYR A 203 -12.60 -13.70 -2.63
C TYR A 203 -12.77 -14.90 -3.55
N ILE A 204 -11.66 -15.49 -4.00
CA ILE A 204 -11.64 -16.67 -4.87
C ILE A 204 -11.50 -17.94 -4.02
N ARG A 205 -12.43 -18.89 -4.21
CA ARG A 205 -12.30 -20.22 -3.64
C ARG A 205 -11.24 -21.02 -4.39
N ARG A 206 -10.34 -21.63 -3.63
CA ARG A 206 -9.34 -22.59 -4.12
C ARG A 206 -9.91 -24.01 -4.09
N PRO A 207 -9.50 -24.89 -5.01
CA PRO A 207 -9.89 -26.29 -4.99
C PRO A 207 -9.45 -26.95 -3.67
N GLU A 208 -10.34 -27.76 -3.07
CA GLU A 208 -10.05 -28.49 -1.85
C GLU A 208 -8.83 -29.40 -2.06
N GLY A 209 -7.73 -29.12 -1.36
CA GLY A 209 -6.46 -29.87 -1.47
C GLY A 209 -5.27 -29.07 -1.99
N ALA A 210 -5.45 -27.82 -2.45
CA ALA A 210 -4.34 -26.91 -2.74
C ALA A 210 -3.75 -26.37 -1.42
N LYS A 211 -2.70 -27.04 -0.91
CA LYS A 211 -1.82 -26.49 0.13
C LYS A 211 -0.78 -25.56 -0.49
#